data_AF-A0A6N3DGW0-F1
#
_entry.id   AF-A0A6N3DGW0-F1
#
_cell.length_a   1.000
_cell.length_b   1.000
_cell.length_c   1.000
_cell.angle_alpha   90.00
_cell.angle_beta   90.00
_cell.angle_gamma   90.00
#
_symmetry.space_group_name_H-M   'P 1'
#
loop_
_entity.id
_entity.type
_entity.pdbx_description
1 polymer ?
#
loop_
_entity_poly.entity_id
_entity_poly.type
_entity_poly.pdbx_seq_one_letter_code
_entity_poly.pdbx_strand_id
1 'polypeptide(L)'
;MMAVSIANTFPGPHRAQREKLYQDHAAKYQAKELDVFAHMAAEVVSALEHNPEQDVLGELFMLLGLSNEWKGQFFTPYNVCRAMAMMTFGPSLKDSLAEKGWFSVNDPACGAGATLIAMANECRRQGINYQTSVLFVAQDIDFLASCMCYIQLSLLGCAGYIVVDDSIMHPAQSYDDRALLPASSQNVWITPMYYRDVWEERRQLAFLSSIRNQNAC
;
A
#
# COMPACT_ATOMS: atom_id res chain seq x y z
N MET A 1 -14.90 -1.23 -4.29
CA MET A 1 -15.02 -0.54 -5.60
C MET A 1 -13.88 0.44 -5.82
N MET A 2 -13.66 1.44 -4.96
CA MET A 2 -12.56 2.43 -5.12
C MET A 2 -11.17 1.81 -5.33
N ALA A 3 -10.77 0.81 -4.51
CA ALA A 3 -9.50 0.11 -4.70
C ALA A 3 -9.35 -0.50 -6.10
N VAL A 4 -10.41 -1.11 -6.63
CA VAL A 4 -10.41 -1.64 -8.00
C VAL A 4 -10.25 -0.53 -9.03
N SER A 5 -11.01 0.57 -8.88
CA SER A 5 -10.94 1.70 -9.82
C SER A 5 -9.53 2.27 -9.90
N ILE A 6 -8.85 2.43 -8.77
CA ILE A 6 -7.44 2.86 -8.70
C ILE A 6 -6.54 1.80 -9.36
N ALA A 7 -6.69 0.53 -8.99
CA ALA A 7 -5.83 -0.55 -9.49
C ALA A 7 -5.95 -0.79 -11.01
N ASN A 8 -7.11 -0.48 -11.59
CA ASN A 8 -7.38 -0.62 -13.02
C ASN A 8 -6.93 0.61 -13.84
N THR A 9 -6.39 1.67 -13.21
CA THR A 9 -5.79 2.80 -13.94
C THR A 9 -4.54 2.41 -14.71
N PHE A 10 -3.80 1.40 -14.25
CA PHE A 10 -2.62 0.85 -14.91
C PHE A 10 -2.91 -0.52 -15.53
N PRO A 11 -2.28 -0.85 -16.67
CA PRO A 11 -2.41 -2.17 -17.27
C PRO A 11 -1.76 -3.24 -16.37
N GLY A 12 -2.35 -4.43 -16.34
CA GLY A 12 -1.81 -5.56 -15.59
C GLY A 12 -2.60 -6.84 -15.84
N PRO A 13 -2.01 -8.02 -15.53
CA PRO A 13 -2.61 -9.33 -15.84
C PRO A 13 -3.94 -9.57 -15.12
N HIS A 14 -4.21 -8.85 -14.04
CA HIS A 14 -5.42 -9.03 -13.20
C HIS A 14 -6.53 -8.01 -13.47
N ARG A 15 -6.36 -7.10 -14.46
CA ARG A 15 -7.32 -6.02 -14.74
C ARG A 15 -8.72 -6.54 -15.04
N ALA A 16 -8.85 -7.56 -15.89
CA ALA A 16 -10.15 -8.11 -16.27
C ALA A 16 -10.88 -8.76 -15.07
N GLN A 17 -10.14 -9.45 -14.21
CA GLN A 17 -10.70 -10.04 -12.99
C GLN A 17 -11.16 -8.97 -11.99
N ARG A 18 -10.35 -7.92 -11.80
CA ARG A 18 -10.70 -6.78 -10.95
C ARG A 18 -11.92 -6.04 -11.51
N GLU A 19 -11.99 -5.83 -12.81
CA GLU A 19 -13.15 -5.20 -13.45
C GLU A 19 -14.43 -6.00 -13.20
N LYS A 20 -14.36 -7.33 -13.32
CA LYS A 20 -15.47 -8.20 -12.96
C LYS A 20 -15.84 -8.06 -11.47
N LEU A 21 -14.87 -8.04 -10.56
CA LEU A 21 -15.10 -7.80 -9.14
C LEU A 21 -15.83 -6.46 -8.89
N TYR A 22 -15.44 -5.39 -9.59
CA TYR A 22 -16.15 -4.12 -9.52
C TYR A 22 -17.61 -4.26 -9.96
N GLN A 23 -17.85 -4.88 -11.12
CA GLN A 23 -19.20 -5.07 -11.66
C GLN A 23 -20.07 -5.92 -10.74
N ASP A 24 -19.53 -7.03 -10.21
CA ASP A 24 -20.23 -7.92 -9.28
C ASP A 24 -20.61 -7.21 -7.97
N HIS A 25 -19.78 -6.27 -7.49
CA HIS A 25 -20.13 -5.43 -6.35
C HIS A 25 -21.13 -4.33 -6.71
N ALA A 26 -20.92 -3.62 -7.82
CA ALA A 26 -21.76 -2.51 -8.24
C ALA A 26 -23.19 -2.96 -8.54
N ALA A 27 -23.36 -4.17 -9.10
CA ALA A 27 -24.67 -4.76 -9.40
C ALA A 27 -25.58 -4.97 -8.17
N LYS A 28 -25.03 -4.90 -6.95
CA LYS A 28 -25.79 -5.03 -5.69
C LYS A 28 -26.47 -3.73 -5.25
N TYR A 29 -26.19 -2.62 -5.94
CA TYR A 29 -26.60 -1.29 -5.53
C TYR A 29 -27.36 -0.58 -6.65
N GLN A 30 -28.26 0.32 -6.26
CA GLN A 30 -28.96 1.20 -7.18
C GLN A 30 -28.04 2.34 -7.63
N ALA A 31 -28.33 2.95 -8.79
CA ALA A 31 -27.55 4.07 -9.32
C ALA A 31 -27.34 5.20 -8.28
N LYS A 32 -28.39 5.57 -7.55
CA LYS A 32 -28.31 6.59 -6.49
C LYS A 32 -27.35 6.20 -5.35
N GLU A 33 -27.22 4.91 -5.02
CA GLU A 33 -26.31 4.44 -3.98
C GLU A 33 -24.86 4.43 -4.48
N LEU A 34 -24.67 4.11 -5.76
CA LEU A 34 -23.37 4.24 -6.43
C LEU A 34 -22.88 5.69 -6.44
N ASP A 35 -23.78 6.66 -6.64
CA ASP A 35 -23.45 8.08 -6.52
C ASP A 35 -22.97 8.43 -5.11
N VAL A 36 -23.61 7.88 -4.06
CA VAL A 36 -23.12 8.10 -2.68
C VAL A 36 -21.72 7.52 -2.50
N PHE A 37 -21.41 6.35 -3.04
CA PHE A 37 -20.04 5.81 -2.98
C PHE A 37 -19.01 6.69 -3.68
N ALA A 38 -19.37 7.35 -4.78
CA ALA A 38 -18.50 8.32 -5.44
C ALA A 38 -18.24 9.54 -4.54
N HIS A 39 -19.26 10.05 -3.84
CA HIS A 39 -19.09 11.13 -2.86
C HIS A 39 -18.22 10.68 -1.68
N MET A 40 -18.44 9.48 -1.13
CA MET A 40 -17.58 8.93 -0.07
C MET A 40 -16.11 8.83 -0.51
N ALA A 41 -15.86 8.39 -1.75
CA ALA A 41 -14.50 8.36 -2.28
C ALA A 41 -13.88 9.76 -2.37
N ALA A 42 -14.65 10.78 -2.74
CA ALA A 42 -14.21 12.17 -2.74
C ALA A 42 -13.89 12.69 -1.32
N GLU A 43 -14.69 12.32 -0.32
CA GLU A 43 -14.42 12.68 1.09
C GLU A 43 -13.11 12.06 1.60
N VAL A 44 -12.79 10.82 1.22
CA VAL A 44 -11.51 10.20 1.57
C VAL A 44 -10.33 10.97 0.98
N VAL A 45 -10.43 11.39 -0.28
CA VAL A 45 -9.41 12.22 -0.93
C VAL A 45 -9.27 13.56 -0.19
N SER A 46 -10.39 14.25 0.02
CA SER A 46 -10.44 15.54 0.73
C SER A 46 -9.81 15.47 2.13
N ALA A 47 -10.13 14.41 2.88
CA ALA A 47 -9.58 14.20 4.22
C ALA A 47 -8.06 14.01 4.22
N LEU A 48 -7.52 13.22 3.29
CA LEU A 48 -6.08 12.99 3.15
C LEU A 48 -5.34 14.23 2.63
N GLU A 49 -5.97 15.01 1.74
CA GLU A 49 -5.42 16.29 1.28
C GLU A 49 -5.36 17.33 2.41
N HIS A 50 -6.41 17.40 3.23
CA HIS A 50 -6.46 18.30 4.38
C HIS A 50 -5.44 17.94 5.45
N ASN A 51 -5.35 16.65 5.80
CA ASN A 51 -4.38 16.12 6.73
C ASN A 51 -3.91 14.73 6.30
N PRO A 52 -2.67 14.56 5.80
CA PRO A 52 -2.13 13.26 5.44
C PRO A 52 -1.63 12.45 6.66
N GLU A 53 -1.59 13.05 7.86
CA GLU A 53 -1.11 12.43 9.09
C GLU A 53 -2.22 11.74 9.88
N GLN A 54 -2.94 10.82 9.23
CA GLN A 54 -4.04 10.06 9.85
C GLN A 54 -4.35 8.77 9.08
N ASP A 55 -5.01 7.83 9.74
CA ASP A 55 -5.60 6.63 9.12
C ASP A 55 -7.10 6.86 8.92
N VAL A 56 -7.48 7.58 7.85
CA VAL A 56 -8.87 7.99 7.59
C VAL A 56 -9.81 6.79 7.56
N LEU A 57 -9.45 5.75 6.80
CA LEU A 57 -10.33 4.61 6.59
C LEU A 57 -10.36 3.68 7.81
N GLY A 58 -9.22 3.47 8.47
CA GLY A 58 -9.17 2.68 9.70
C GLY A 58 -9.89 3.36 10.86
N GLU A 59 -9.71 4.68 11.05
CA GLU A 59 -10.42 5.43 12.09
C GLU A 59 -11.93 5.44 11.84
N LEU A 60 -12.38 5.65 10.60
CA LEU A 60 -13.79 5.58 10.24
C LEU A 60 -14.37 4.18 10.49
N PHE A 61 -13.62 3.13 10.12
CA PHE A 61 -14.03 1.74 10.32
C PHE A 61 -14.24 1.42 11.81
N MET A 62 -13.33 1.89 12.67
CA MET A 62 -13.45 1.74 14.12
C MET A 62 -14.58 2.59 14.70
N LEU A 63 -14.71 3.85 14.26
CA LEU A 63 -15.75 4.78 14.74
C LEU A 63 -17.16 4.27 14.45
N LEU A 64 -17.38 3.68 13.27
CA LEU A 64 -18.65 3.10 12.86
C LEU A 64 -18.94 1.75 13.53
N GLY A 65 -18.01 1.21 14.33
CA GLY A 65 -18.18 -0.07 15.01
C GLY A 65 -18.15 -1.28 14.08
N LEU A 66 -17.68 -1.11 12.83
CA LEU A 66 -17.64 -2.17 11.82
C LEU A 66 -16.68 -3.30 12.21
N SER A 67 -15.69 -3.02 13.06
CA SER A 67 -14.75 -4.00 13.63
C SER A 67 -15.41 -5.07 14.51
N ASN A 68 -16.50 -4.74 15.20
CA ASN A 68 -17.22 -5.70 16.04
C ASN A 68 -17.97 -6.73 15.19
N GLU A 69 -18.42 -6.33 14.01
CA GLU A 69 -19.02 -7.23 13.01
C GLU A 69 -17.93 -7.97 12.20
N TRP A 70 -16.73 -7.40 12.08
CA TRP A 70 -15.60 -7.91 11.32
C TRP A 70 -14.44 -8.42 12.20
N LYS A 71 -14.59 -9.65 12.71
CA LYS A 71 -13.53 -10.46 13.35
C LYS A 71 -12.81 -9.82 14.56
N GLY A 72 -13.32 -8.72 15.14
CA GLY A 72 -12.72 -8.09 16.32
C GLY A 72 -11.34 -7.46 16.06
N GLN A 73 -11.09 -6.99 14.84
CA GLN A 73 -9.85 -6.28 14.52
C GLN A 73 -9.80 -4.93 15.21
N PHE A 74 -8.68 -4.63 15.89
CA PHE A 74 -8.39 -3.32 16.45
C PHE A 74 -7.19 -2.73 15.70
N PHE A 75 -7.39 -1.59 15.05
CA PHE A 75 -6.29 -0.89 14.39
C PHE A 75 -5.44 -0.12 15.39
N THR A 76 -4.13 -0.07 15.11
CA THR A 76 -3.17 0.65 15.93
C THR A 76 -3.46 2.16 15.85
N PRO A 77 -3.64 2.85 16.99
CA PRO A 77 -3.84 4.29 17.00
C PRO A 77 -2.69 5.04 16.31
N TYR A 78 -3.02 6.04 15.49
CA TYR A 78 -2.04 6.71 14.63
C TYR A 78 -0.85 7.32 15.40
N ASN A 79 -1.07 7.82 16.61
CA ASN A 79 0.00 8.35 17.47
C ASN A 79 1.04 7.29 17.87
N VAL A 80 0.63 6.02 18.05
CA VAL A 80 1.53 4.90 18.30
C VAL A 80 2.31 4.56 17.03
N CYS A 81 1.64 4.50 15.87
CA CYS A 81 2.29 4.33 14.57
C CYS A 81 3.34 5.42 14.31
N ARG A 82 3.03 6.68 14.66
CA ARG A 82 3.97 7.81 14.57
C ARG A 82 5.18 7.62 15.49
N ALA A 83 4.97 7.19 16.73
CA ALA A 83 6.06 6.89 17.65
C ALA A 83 6.98 5.78 17.09
N MET A 84 6.39 4.69 16.58
CA MET A 84 7.13 3.61 15.94
C MET A 84 7.91 4.10 14.72
N ALA A 85 7.30 4.89 13.84
CA ALA A 85 7.96 5.44 12.66
C ALA A 85 9.20 6.28 13.04
N MET A 86 9.08 7.16 14.04
CA MET A 86 10.22 7.95 14.54
C MET A 86 11.36 7.09 15.09
N MET A 87 11.03 5.99 15.79
CA MET A 87 12.04 5.07 16.33
C MET A 87 12.70 4.23 15.22
N THR A 88 11.93 3.79 14.23
CA THR A 88 12.43 3.04 13.08
C THR A 88 13.28 3.91 12.15
N PHE A 89 13.01 5.22 12.10
CA PHE A 89 13.76 6.19 11.32
C PHE A 89 15.16 6.47 11.91
N GLY A 90 16.02 5.44 11.87
CA GLY A 90 17.36 5.44 12.44
C GLY A 90 18.50 5.60 11.42
N PRO A 91 19.77 5.52 11.88
CA PRO A 91 20.95 5.67 11.03
C PRO A 91 20.97 4.72 9.83
N SER A 92 20.52 3.47 9.97
CA SER A 92 20.51 2.48 8.89
C SER A 92 19.69 2.90 7.67
N LEU A 93 18.54 3.57 7.86
CA LEU A 93 17.74 4.07 6.74
C LEU A 93 18.40 5.28 6.07
N LYS A 94 19.07 6.14 6.85
CA LYS A 94 19.85 7.26 6.31
C LYS A 94 21.04 6.78 5.51
N ASP A 95 21.73 5.75 5.98
CA ASP A 95 22.87 5.13 5.29
C ASP A 95 22.41 4.49 3.97
N SER A 96 21.31 3.73 3.97
CA SER A 96 20.73 3.16 2.75
C SER A 96 20.31 4.25 1.76
N LEU A 97 19.74 5.36 2.25
CA LEU A 97 19.37 6.49 1.41
C LEU A 97 20.61 7.15 0.78
N ALA A 98 21.70 7.32 1.53
CA ALA A 98 22.95 7.89 1.04
C ALA A 98 23.66 6.98 0.02
N GLU A 99 23.67 5.67 0.26
CA GLU A 99 24.34 4.69 -0.59
C GLU A 99 23.53 4.38 -1.88
N LYS A 100 22.22 4.15 -1.74
CA LYS A 100 21.38 3.60 -2.81
C LYS A 100 20.38 4.60 -3.39
N GLY A 101 20.15 5.72 -2.70
CA GLY A 101 19.12 6.70 -3.06
C GLY A 101 17.69 6.29 -2.66
N TRP A 102 17.52 5.12 -2.02
CA TRP A 102 16.23 4.63 -1.54
C TRP A 102 16.37 3.50 -0.51
N PHE A 103 15.26 3.15 0.13
CA PHE A 103 15.11 1.97 0.99
C PHE A 103 13.70 1.40 0.91
N SER A 104 13.47 0.21 1.45
CA SER A 104 12.15 -0.40 1.57
C SER A 104 11.70 -0.47 3.03
N VAL A 105 10.39 -0.39 3.26
CA VAL A 105 9.75 -0.65 4.55
C VAL A 105 8.68 -1.73 4.37
N ASN A 106 8.50 -2.56 5.40
CA ASN A 106 7.56 -3.67 5.38
C ASN A 106 6.68 -3.65 6.64
N ASP A 107 5.37 -3.73 6.44
CA ASP A 107 4.40 -4.03 7.50
C ASP A 107 3.62 -5.33 7.17
N PRO A 108 3.92 -6.47 7.83
CA PRO A 108 3.37 -7.78 7.50
C PRO A 108 1.96 -8.05 8.08
N ALA A 109 1.40 -7.10 8.83
CA ALA A 109 0.04 -7.15 9.37
C ALA A 109 -0.53 -5.72 9.38
N CYS A 110 -0.57 -5.13 8.18
CA CYS A 110 -0.66 -3.68 8.00
C CYS A 110 -2.01 -3.07 8.38
N GLY A 111 -3.07 -3.87 8.54
CA GLY A 111 -4.41 -3.37 8.77
C GLY A 111 -4.82 -2.36 7.67
N ALA A 112 -5.35 -1.21 8.08
CA ALA A 112 -5.65 -0.11 7.18
C ALA A 112 -4.43 0.73 6.73
N GLY A 113 -3.22 0.38 7.19
CA GLY A 113 -1.96 0.98 6.73
C GLY A 113 -1.39 2.11 7.59
N ALA A 114 -1.94 2.36 8.78
CA ALA A 114 -1.56 3.46 9.67
C ALA A 114 -0.03 3.58 9.91
N THR A 115 0.67 2.46 10.10
CA THR A 115 2.13 2.43 10.31
C THR A 115 2.90 2.90 9.08
N LEU A 116 2.49 2.47 7.88
CA LEU A 116 3.13 2.85 6.63
C LEU A 116 2.84 4.33 6.29
N ILE A 117 1.63 4.81 6.58
CA ILE A 117 1.28 6.23 6.48
C ILE A 117 2.16 7.06 7.43
N ALA A 118 2.31 6.62 8.68
CA ALA A 118 3.17 7.29 9.66
C ALA A 118 4.64 7.34 9.21
N MET A 119 5.15 6.27 8.58
CA MET A 119 6.49 6.24 8.00
C MET A 119 6.65 7.22 6.84
N ALA A 120 5.67 7.31 5.92
CA ALA A 120 5.69 8.29 4.84
C ALA A 120 5.74 9.73 5.38
N ASN A 121 4.92 10.02 6.40
CA ASN A 121 4.92 11.32 7.05
C ASN A 121 6.22 11.60 7.82
N GLU A 122 6.82 10.60 8.45
CA GLU A 122 8.13 10.76 9.08
C GLU A 122 9.22 11.09 8.06
N CYS A 123 9.26 10.40 6.92
CA CYS A 123 10.16 10.74 5.83
C CYS A 123 10.00 12.21 5.40
N ARG A 124 8.74 12.67 5.25
CA ARG A 124 8.45 14.07 4.90
C ARG A 124 8.98 15.05 5.95
N ARG A 125 8.82 14.75 7.26
CA ARG A 125 9.36 15.59 8.35
C ARG A 125 10.89 15.65 8.32
N GLN A 126 11.53 14.57 7.90
CA GLN A 126 12.98 14.47 7.74
C GLN A 126 13.48 15.08 6.40
N GLY A 127 12.60 15.70 5.61
CA GLY A 127 12.95 16.33 4.34
C GLY A 127 13.18 15.34 3.19
N ILE A 128 12.71 14.10 3.32
CA ILE A 128 12.89 13.03 2.34
C ILE A 128 11.62 12.87 1.51
N ASN A 129 11.80 12.85 0.18
CA ASN A 129 10.71 12.54 -0.73
C ASN A 129 10.45 11.03 -0.77
N TYR A 130 9.54 10.55 0.07
CA TYR A 130 9.20 9.13 0.13
C TYR A 130 8.67 8.57 -1.19
N GLN A 131 8.03 9.40 -2.02
CA GLN A 131 7.46 8.98 -3.31
C GLN A 131 8.53 8.50 -4.29
N THR A 132 9.79 8.95 -4.13
CA THR A 132 10.95 8.53 -4.94
C THR A 132 11.97 7.73 -4.16
N SER A 133 11.89 7.67 -2.83
CA SER A 133 12.97 7.14 -1.98
C SER A 133 12.53 6.00 -1.07
N VAL A 134 11.24 5.69 -0.98
CA VAL A 134 10.75 4.61 -0.12
C VAL A 134 9.85 3.67 -0.89
N LEU A 135 10.19 2.38 -0.86
CA LEU A 135 9.34 1.30 -1.35
C LEU A 135 8.52 0.75 -0.19
N PHE A 136 7.20 0.78 -0.29
CA PHE A 136 6.28 0.33 0.74
C PHE A 136 5.76 -1.08 0.43
N VAL A 137 6.05 -2.02 1.31
CA VAL A 137 5.52 -3.39 1.24
C VAL A 137 4.52 -3.55 2.39
N ALA A 138 3.29 -3.89 2.07
CA ALA A 138 2.28 -4.18 3.06
C ALA A 138 1.74 -5.60 2.86
N GLN A 139 1.38 -6.26 3.94
CA GLN A 139 0.65 -7.51 3.89
C GLN A 139 -0.41 -7.55 4.98
N ASP A 140 -1.57 -8.11 4.67
CA ASP A 140 -2.58 -8.43 5.67
C ASP A 140 -3.40 -9.64 5.21
N ILE A 141 -3.90 -10.42 6.16
CA ILE A 141 -4.76 -11.57 5.88
C ILE A 141 -6.18 -11.12 5.50
N ASP A 142 -6.59 -9.93 5.95
CA ASP A 142 -7.92 -9.41 5.69
C ASP A 142 -7.99 -8.54 4.44
N PHE A 143 -8.85 -8.95 3.51
CA PHE A 143 -9.02 -8.28 2.23
C PHE A 143 -9.56 -6.86 2.36
N LEU A 144 -10.46 -6.60 3.32
CA LEU A 144 -11.05 -5.27 3.49
C LEU A 144 -10.02 -4.31 4.10
N ALA A 145 -9.28 -4.76 5.12
CA ALA A 145 -8.17 -4.01 5.69
C ALA A 145 -7.11 -3.68 4.62
N SER A 146 -6.72 -4.69 3.83
CA SER A 146 -5.81 -4.51 2.69
C SER A 146 -6.32 -3.50 1.66
N CYS A 147 -7.63 -3.47 1.37
CA CYS A 147 -8.23 -2.47 0.49
C CYS A 147 -8.10 -1.05 1.07
N MET A 148 -8.31 -0.89 2.38
CA MET A 148 -8.12 0.41 3.05
C MET A 148 -6.67 0.88 2.96
N CYS A 149 -5.72 0.00 3.29
CA CYS A 149 -4.28 0.26 3.14
C CYS A 149 -3.93 0.64 1.69
N TYR A 150 -4.40 -0.14 0.72
CA TYR A 150 -4.16 0.10 -0.70
C TYR A 150 -4.65 1.47 -1.16
N ILE A 151 -5.87 1.86 -0.79
CA ILE A 151 -6.45 3.15 -1.17
C ILE A 151 -5.61 4.29 -0.58
N GLN A 152 -5.33 4.26 0.72
CA GLN A 152 -4.64 5.35 1.40
C GLN A 152 -3.20 5.52 0.88
N LEU A 153 -2.44 4.42 0.75
CA LEU A 153 -1.09 4.48 0.19
C LEU A 153 -1.08 4.94 -1.27
N SER A 154 -2.08 4.55 -2.06
CA SER A 154 -2.20 5.01 -3.45
C SER A 154 -2.45 6.52 -3.53
N LEU A 155 -3.35 7.06 -2.70
CA LEU A 155 -3.69 8.49 -2.68
C LEU A 155 -2.56 9.36 -2.13
N LEU A 156 -1.81 8.86 -1.14
CA LEU A 156 -0.61 9.55 -0.63
C LEU A 156 0.59 9.47 -1.60
N GLY A 157 0.49 8.65 -2.66
CA GLY A 157 1.57 8.48 -3.62
C GLY A 157 2.73 7.66 -3.06
N CYS A 158 2.45 6.70 -2.18
CA CYS A 158 3.45 5.75 -1.70
C CYS A 158 3.69 4.70 -2.80
N ALA A 159 4.93 4.55 -3.27
CA ALA A 159 5.30 3.54 -4.25
C ALA A 159 5.45 2.18 -3.58
N GLY A 160 4.74 1.16 -4.06
CA GLY A 160 4.74 -0.12 -3.38
C GLY A 160 3.66 -1.09 -3.83
N TYR A 161 3.42 -2.08 -2.98
CA TYR A 161 2.38 -3.07 -3.19
C TYR A 161 1.88 -3.66 -1.87
N ILE A 162 0.64 -4.16 -1.92
CA ILE A 162 -0.09 -4.75 -0.81
C ILE A 162 -0.39 -6.20 -1.16
N VAL A 163 -0.03 -7.12 -0.28
CA VAL A 163 -0.28 -8.57 -0.43
C VAL A 163 -1.44 -8.97 0.48
N VAL A 164 -2.47 -9.59 -0.10
CA VAL A 164 -3.59 -10.15 0.68
C VAL A 164 -3.34 -11.63 0.93
N ASP A 165 -2.66 -11.96 2.01
CA ASP A 165 -2.37 -13.35 2.38
C ASP A 165 -1.92 -13.47 3.85
N ASP A 166 -1.91 -14.68 4.38
CA ASP A 166 -1.37 -14.99 5.71
C ASP A 166 0.15 -14.77 5.71
N SER A 167 0.66 -13.80 6.46
CA SER A 167 2.08 -13.46 6.47
C SER A 167 2.98 -14.49 7.15
N ILE A 168 2.42 -15.45 7.90
CA ILE A 168 3.16 -16.54 8.52
C ILE A 168 3.28 -17.71 7.55
N MET A 169 2.17 -18.10 6.92
CA MET A 169 2.13 -19.25 5.99
C MET A 169 2.64 -18.88 4.59
N HIS A 170 2.34 -17.65 4.14
CA HIS A 170 2.64 -17.14 2.81
C HIS A 170 3.20 -15.71 2.90
N PRO A 171 4.40 -15.54 3.49
CA PRO A 171 5.02 -14.21 3.58
C PRO A 171 5.20 -13.60 2.19
N ALA A 172 5.07 -12.28 2.08
CA ALA A 172 5.26 -11.53 0.84
C ALA A 172 6.62 -11.90 0.20
N GLN A 173 6.57 -12.41 -1.02
CA GLN A 173 7.75 -12.87 -1.77
C GLN A 173 8.15 -11.87 -2.85
N SER A 174 9.44 -11.81 -3.14
CA SER A 174 10.01 -11.03 -4.25
C SER A 174 11.04 -11.87 -5.01
N TYR A 175 11.18 -11.63 -6.30
CA TYR A 175 12.19 -12.28 -7.16
C TYR A 175 13.59 -11.67 -6.98
N ASP A 176 13.69 -10.53 -6.32
CA ASP A 176 14.93 -9.88 -5.91
C ASP A 176 15.02 -9.76 -4.38
N ASP A 177 16.23 -9.48 -3.88
CA ASP A 177 16.54 -9.34 -2.46
C ASP A 177 16.05 -8.01 -1.84
N ARG A 178 15.50 -7.09 -2.64
CA ARG A 178 15.13 -5.72 -2.22
C ARG A 178 13.64 -5.43 -2.39
N ALA A 179 12.83 -6.46 -2.58
CA ALA A 179 11.38 -6.34 -2.74
C ALA A 179 10.92 -5.55 -4.00
N LEU A 180 11.82 -5.24 -4.94
CA LEU A 180 11.46 -4.48 -6.14
C LEU A 180 10.63 -5.28 -7.14
N LEU A 181 10.65 -6.61 -7.09
CA LEU A 181 10.01 -7.49 -8.06
C LEU A 181 9.05 -8.46 -7.34
N PRO A 182 7.88 -7.99 -6.86
CA PRO A 182 6.95 -8.82 -6.11
C PRO A 182 6.55 -10.06 -6.93
N ALA A 183 6.39 -11.19 -6.23
CA ALA A 183 5.90 -12.41 -6.84
C ALA A 183 4.54 -12.16 -7.52
N SER A 184 4.38 -12.64 -8.75
CA SER A 184 3.15 -12.42 -9.50
C SER A 184 2.01 -13.26 -8.93
N SER A 185 1.05 -12.61 -8.26
CA SER A 185 -0.16 -13.24 -7.74
C SER A 185 -1.35 -12.29 -7.81
N GLN A 186 -2.55 -12.85 -7.92
CA GLN A 186 -3.82 -12.10 -7.85
C GLN A 186 -4.00 -11.38 -6.50
N ASN A 187 -3.32 -11.86 -5.46
CA ASN A 187 -3.32 -11.28 -4.13
C ASN A 187 -2.45 -10.02 -4.01
N VAL A 188 -1.69 -9.65 -5.05
CA VAL A 188 -0.79 -8.49 -5.03
C VAL A 188 -1.44 -7.29 -5.70
N TRP A 189 -1.56 -6.21 -4.94
CA TRP A 189 -2.14 -4.93 -5.35
C TRP A 189 -1.07 -3.86 -5.40
N ILE A 190 -0.72 -3.44 -6.61
CA ILE A 190 0.38 -2.49 -6.87
C ILE A 190 -0.17 -1.06 -6.88
N THR A 191 0.49 -0.16 -6.15
CA THR A 191 0.07 1.24 -6.08
C THR A 191 0.45 2.00 -7.35
N PRO A 192 -0.30 3.04 -7.75
CA PRO A 192 0.03 3.89 -8.90
C PRO A 192 1.47 4.41 -8.92
N MET A 193 1.98 4.90 -7.78
CA MET A 193 3.32 5.51 -7.71
C MET A 193 4.43 4.51 -8.02
N TYR A 194 4.18 3.21 -7.87
CA TYR A 194 5.14 2.18 -8.28
C TYR A 194 5.42 2.23 -9.79
N TYR A 195 4.48 2.67 -10.63
CA TYR A 195 4.68 2.77 -12.08
C TYR A 195 5.43 4.04 -12.54
N ARG A 196 5.86 4.89 -11.60
CA ARG A 196 6.64 6.09 -11.91
C ARG A 196 8.04 5.74 -12.45
N ASP A 197 8.56 6.60 -13.32
CA ASP A 197 9.87 6.52 -13.98
C ASP A 197 11.01 5.99 -13.09
N VAL A 198 11.25 6.65 -11.95
CA VAL A 198 12.33 6.27 -11.01
C VAL A 198 12.21 4.83 -10.50
N TRP A 199 10.98 4.35 -10.29
CA TRP A 199 10.73 2.98 -9.81
C TRP A 199 10.79 1.97 -10.94
N GLU A 200 10.36 2.36 -12.14
CA GLU A 200 10.50 1.54 -13.33
C GLU A 200 11.97 1.25 -13.67
N GLU A 201 12.83 2.27 -13.64
CA GLU A 201 14.27 2.12 -13.82
C GLU A 201 14.87 1.14 -12.80
N ARG A 202 14.52 1.29 -11.53
CA ARG A 202 14.98 0.40 -10.44
C ARG A 202 14.56 -1.05 -10.68
N ARG A 203 13.33 -1.29 -11.11
CA ARG A 203 12.85 -2.64 -11.46
C ARG A 203 13.59 -3.25 -12.63
N GLN A 204 13.81 -2.48 -13.69
CA GLN A 204 14.54 -2.95 -14.86
C GLN A 204 15.97 -3.36 -14.49
N LEU A 205 16.65 -2.54 -13.67
CA LEU A 205 17.98 -2.87 -13.15
C LEU A 205 17.95 -4.12 -12.26
N ALA A 206 16.98 -4.24 -11.35
CA ALA A 206 16.81 -5.42 -10.50
C ALA A 206 16.58 -6.69 -11.35
N PHE A 207 15.75 -6.61 -12.38
CA PHE A 207 15.47 -7.71 -13.31
C PHE A 207 16.71 -8.15 -14.09
N LEU A 208 17.50 -7.21 -14.60
CA LEU A 208 18.77 -7.52 -15.26
C LEU A 208 19.77 -8.18 -14.31
N SER A 209 19.80 -7.73 -13.05
CA SER A 209 20.68 -8.31 -12.03
C SER A 209 20.28 -9.73 -11.64
N SER A 210 18.97 -10.03 -11.56
CA SER A 210 18.48 -11.38 -11.22
C SER A 210 18.78 -12.40 -12.32
N ILE A 211 18.67 -12.01 -13.60
CA ILE A 211 19.06 -12.86 -14.74
C ILE A 211 20.56 -13.17 -14.71
N ARG A 212 21.42 -12.18 -14.45
CA ARG A 212 22.87 -12.39 -14.41
C ARG A 212 23.28 -13.36 -13.31
N ASN A 213 22.66 -13.28 -12.14
CA ASN A 213 22.96 -14.17 -11.02
C ASN A 213 22.48 -15.61 -11.27
N GLN A 214 21.41 -15.81 -12.04
CA GLN A 214 20.94 -17.16 -12.43
C GLN A 214 21.86 -17.84 -13.45
N ASN A 215 22.56 -17.08 -14.30
CA ASN A 215 23.48 -17.61 -15.32
C ASN A 215 24.93 -17.78 -14.81
N ALA A 216 25.20 -17.46 -13.55
CA ALA A 216 26.52 -17.57 -12.92
C ALA A 216 26.67 -18.81 -12.01
N CYS A 217 25.61 -19.61 -11.87
CA CYS A 217 25.60 -20.94 -11.24
C CYS A 217 25.47 -22.03 -12.31
#